data_AF-A0AAF0ES29-F1
#
_entry.id   AF-A0AAF0ES29-F1
#
_cell.length_a   1.000
_cell.length_b   1.000
_cell.length_c   1.000
_cell.angle_alpha   90.00
_cell.angle_beta   90.00
_cell.angle_gamma   90.00
#
_symmetry.space_group_name_H-M   'P 1'
#
loop_
_entity.id
_entity.type
_entity.pdbx_description
1 polymer ?
#
loop_
_entity_poly.entity_id
_entity_poly.type
_entity_poly.pdbx_seq_one_letter_code
_entity_poly.pdbx_strand_id
1 'polypeptide(L)'
;MRIDRQEFLARLKALFESATQKHSVYVLAKRAAEGTGPGAMIFRATDGRKSNRTKFSTTVEPAELPAFQASYVELMHNELNGTLHKRDKAKERRIEKAHAAAIKRFKESGGKLPSGSSKRGAGRRKRTRAIGRIRRLGAESARS
;
A
#
# COMPACT_ATOMS: atom_id res chain seq x y z
N MET A 1 -3.31 -26.11 0.13
CA MET A 1 -2.29 -27.17 0.28
C MET A 1 -1.08 -26.61 1.01
N ARG A 2 -0.49 -27.34 1.96
CA ARG A 2 0.75 -26.93 2.64
C ARG A 2 1.94 -27.45 1.86
N ILE A 3 2.94 -26.61 1.64
CA ILE A 3 4.11 -26.91 0.79
C ILE A 3 5.39 -26.44 1.46
N ASP A 4 6.52 -26.95 0.98
CA ASP A 4 7.83 -26.52 1.42
C ASP A 4 8.10 -25.05 1.08
N ARG A 5 9.03 -24.42 1.80
CA ARG A 5 9.39 -23.00 1.64
C ARG A 5 9.98 -22.70 0.27
N GLN A 6 10.88 -23.56 -0.24
CA GLN A 6 11.48 -23.35 -1.55
C GLN A 6 10.43 -23.53 -2.66
N GLU A 7 9.60 -24.56 -2.51
CA GLU A 7 8.49 -24.81 -3.44
C GLU A 7 7.48 -23.66 -3.42
N PHE A 8 7.24 -23.04 -2.26
CA PHE A 8 6.38 -21.87 -2.13
C PHE A 8 6.85 -20.70 -2.99
N LEU A 9 8.14 -20.38 -2.95
CA LEU A 9 8.71 -19.30 -3.76
C LEU A 9 8.63 -19.61 -5.25
N ALA A 10 8.94 -20.85 -5.65
CA ALA A 10 8.86 -21.27 -7.05
C ALA A 10 7.42 -21.20 -7.60
N ARG A 11 6.43 -21.72 -6.84
CA ARG A 11 5.02 -21.65 -7.24
C ARG A 11 4.49 -20.22 -7.21
N LEU A 12 4.96 -19.38 -6.28
CA LEU A 12 4.59 -17.98 -6.21
C LEU A 12 5.08 -17.22 -7.45
N LYS A 13 6.31 -17.47 -7.88
CA LYS A 13 6.86 -16.91 -9.12
C LYS A 13 5.99 -17.28 -10.34
N ALA A 14 5.71 -18.56 -10.53
CA ALA A 14 4.86 -19.04 -11.62
C ALA A 14 3.44 -18.42 -11.56
N LEU A 15 2.93 -18.16 -10.36
CA LEU A 15 1.64 -17.50 -10.18
C LEU A 15 1.67 -16.05 -10.68
N PHE A 16 2.73 -15.29 -10.42
CA PHE A 16 2.89 -13.93 -10.94
C PHE A 16 3.00 -13.89 -12.46
N GLU A 17 3.82 -14.77 -13.04
CA GLU A 17 3.95 -14.90 -14.50
C GLU A 17 2.58 -15.16 -15.15
N SER A 18 1.79 -16.08 -14.58
CA SER A 18 0.45 -16.41 -15.07
C SER A 18 -0.58 -15.28 -14.91
N ALA A 19 -0.37 -14.37 -13.95
CA ALA A 19 -1.31 -13.32 -13.57
C ALA A 19 -0.93 -11.93 -14.14
N THR A 20 0.04 -11.86 -15.05
CA THR A 20 0.57 -10.59 -15.57
C THR A 20 -0.49 -9.79 -16.34
N GLN A 21 -1.34 -10.46 -17.13
CA GLN A 21 -2.34 -9.79 -17.96
C GLN A 21 -3.73 -9.72 -17.34
N LYS A 22 -4.10 -10.75 -16.56
CA LYS A 22 -5.44 -10.93 -15.99
C LYS A 22 -5.31 -11.55 -14.60
N HIS A 23 -6.27 -11.22 -13.75
CA HIS A 23 -6.37 -11.67 -12.35
C HIS A 23 -5.42 -10.96 -11.40
N SER A 24 -5.60 -11.21 -10.10
CA SER A 24 -4.81 -10.61 -9.03
C SER A 24 -4.25 -11.71 -8.15
N VAL A 25 -2.99 -11.56 -7.78
CA VAL A 25 -2.34 -12.43 -6.82
C VAL A 25 -2.57 -11.87 -5.42
N TYR A 26 -3.12 -12.70 -4.54
CA TYR A 26 -3.32 -12.37 -3.13
C TYR A 26 -2.30 -13.13 -2.29
N VAL A 27 -1.45 -12.40 -1.59
CA VAL A 27 -0.50 -12.95 -0.62
C VAL A 27 -0.89 -12.49 0.78
N LEU A 28 -0.91 -13.42 1.73
CA LEU A 28 -1.24 -13.16 3.13
C LEU A 28 -0.13 -13.74 4.01
N ALA A 29 0.37 -12.93 4.94
CA ALA A 29 1.22 -13.36 6.04
C ALA A 29 0.43 -13.24 7.36
N LYS A 30 0.39 -14.30 8.15
CA LYS A 30 -0.32 -14.33 9.45
C LYS A 30 0.48 -15.16 10.45
N ARG A 31 0.48 -14.78 11.73
CA ARG A 31 0.97 -15.66 12.81
C ARG A 31 0.25 -17.01 12.80
N ALA A 32 1.01 -18.08 12.97
CA ALA A 32 0.47 -19.41 13.15
C ALA A 32 -0.33 -19.50 14.45
N ALA A 33 -1.28 -20.43 14.50
CA ALA A 33 -2.04 -20.68 15.72
C ALA A 33 -1.12 -21.32 16.79
N GLU A 34 -1.46 -21.09 18.06
CA GLU A 34 -0.81 -21.74 19.19
C GLU A 34 -0.89 -23.27 18.99
N GLY A 35 0.27 -23.93 18.92
CA GLY A 35 0.39 -25.36 18.60
C GLY A 35 1.19 -25.68 17.33
N THR A 36 1.53 -24.68 16.51
CA THR A 36 2.39 -24.88 15.31
C THR A 36 3.85 -24.45 15.54
N GLY A 37 4.23 -24.14 16.77
CA GLY A 37 5.53 -23.55 17.13
C GLY A 37 5.39 -22.09 17.63
N PRO A 38 6.05 -21.70 18.73
CA PRO A 38 5.95 -20.35 19.26
C PRO A 38 6.52 -19.34 18.27
N GLY A 39 5.68 -18.43 17.78
CA GLY A 39 6.10 -17.35 16.87
C GLY A 39 6.21 -17.73 15.40
N ALA A 40 5.83 -18.95 15.01
CA ALA A 40 5.81 -19.36 13.60
C ALA A 40 4.84 -18.49 12.77
N MET A 41 5.19 -18.27 11.50
CA MET A 41 4.43 -17.46 10.56
C MET A 41 3.91 -18.30 9.40
N ILE A 42 2.65 -18.12 9.02
CA ILE A 42 2.00 -18.77 7.88
C ILE A 42 1.90 -17.80 6.74
N PHE A 43 2.44 -18.18 5.58
CA PHE A 43 2.29 -17.47 4.32
C PHE A 43 1.28 -18.22 3.45
N ARG A 44 0.37 -17.50 2.81
CA ARG A 44 -0.65 -18.06 1.91
C ARG A 44 -0.66 -17.25 0.62
N ALA A 45 -0.78 -17.94 -0.51
CA ALA A 45 -0.92 -17.30 -1.82
C ALA A 45 -2.11 -17.88 -2.59
N THR A 46 -2.80 -17.05 -3.37
CA THR A 46 -3.90 -17.46 -4.25
C THR A 46 -4.09 -16.50 -5.42
N ASP A 47 -4.57 -17.03 -6.55
CA ASP A 47 -4.94 -16.28 -7.76
C ASP A 47 -6.35 -15.63 -7.71
N GLY A 48 -7.08 -15.81 -6.61
CA GLY A 48 -8.40 -15.21 -6.40
C GLY A 48 -9.49 -15.67 -7.36
N ARG A 49 -9.28 -16.74 -8.14
CA ARG A 49 -10.27 -17.24 -9.11
C ARG A 49 -11.47 -17.89 -8.39
N LYS A 50 -12.66 -17.82 -9.00
CA LYS A 50 -13.88 -18.46 -8.47
C LYS A 50 -13.89 -19.98 -8.70
N SER A 51 -13.37 -20.43 -9.85
CA SER A 51 -13.24 -21.85 -10.22
C SER A 51 -11.76 -22.17 -10.51
N ASN A 52 -11.33 -23.39 -10.20
CA ASN A 52 -9.93 -23.85 -10.31
C ASN A 52 -8.91 -22.92 -9.61
N ARG A 53 -9.28 -22.45 -8.41
CA ARG A 53 -8.47 -21.54 -7.61
C ARG A 53 -7.21 -22.22 -7.11
N THR A 54 -6.05 -21.71 -7.53
CA THR A 54 -4.79 -22.13 -6.93
C THR A 54 -4.66 -21.54 -5.54
N LYS A 55 -4.40 -22.39 -4.53
CA LYS A 55 -4.20 -21.96 -3.14
C LYS A 55 -3.17 -22.85 -2.46
N PHE A 56 -2.05 -22.24 -2.10
CA PHE A 56 -1.00 -22.91 -1.36
C PHE A 56 -0.51 -22.05 -0.20
N SER A 57 0.12 -22.70 0.77
CA SER A 57 0.59 -22.07 1.99
C SER A 57 1.84 -22.74 2.50
N THR A 58 2.72 -21.98 3.13
CA THR A 58 3.88 -22.52 3.84
C THR A 58 3.90 -21.99 5.27
N THR A 59 4.72 -22.60 6.13
CA THR A 59 4.95 -22.13 7.49
C THR A 59 6.43 -22.01 7.73
N VAL A 60 6.79 -20.90 8.34
CA VAL A 60 8.15 -20.47 8.51
C VAL A 60 8.37 -20.31 10.01
N GLU A 61 9.34 -21.05 10.52
CA GLU A 61 9.75 -20.93 11.92
C GLU A 61 10.50 -19.61 12.14
N PRO A 62 10.49 -19.06 13.37
CA PRO A 62 11.15 -17.80 13.67
C PRO A 62 12.63 -17.77 13.29
N ALA A 63 13.34 -18.89 13.45
CA ALA A 63 14.77 -19.01 13.15
C ALA A 63 15.08 -18.85 11.66
N GLU A 64 14.17 -19.29 10.79
CA GLU A 64 14.36 -19.28 9.33
C GLU A 64 13.71 -18.07 8.67
N LEU A 65 12.92 -17.30 9.42
CA LEU A 65 12.15 -16.17 8.93
C LEU A 65 13.01 -15.09 8.24
N PRO A 66 14.19 -14.69 8.76
CA PRO A 66 15.01 -13.68 8.09
C PRO A 66 15.50 -14.13 6.70
N ALA A 67 15.92 -15.39 6.56
CA ALA A 67 16.40 -15.95 5.30
C ALA A 67 15.26 -16.11 4.27
N PHE A 68 14.10 -16.59 4.74
CA PHE A 68 12.90 -16.66 3.89
C PHE A 68 12.42 -15.27 3.47
N GLN A 69 12.46 -14.29 4.37
CA GLN A 69 12.04 -12.92 4.08
C GLN A 69 12.95 -12.28 3.02
N ALA A 70 14.26 -12.47 3.09
CA ALA A 70 15.19 -11.91 2.11
C ALA A 70 14.86 -12.40 0.69
N SER A 71 14.74 -13.72 0.51
CA SER A 71 14.40 -14.33 -0.77
C SER A 71 12.98 -13.99 -1.25
N TYR A 72 12.00 -13.95 -0.34
CA TYR A 72 10.63 -13.53 -0.65
C TYR A 72 10.56 -12.07 -1.13
N VAL A 73 11.24 -11.15 -0.44
CA VAL A 73 11.25 -9.73 -0.78
C VAL A 73 11.95 -9.48 -2.11
N GLU A 74 13.08 -10.15 -2.37
CA GLU A 74 13.77 -10.10 -3.67
C GLU A 74 12.85 -10.55 -4.81
N LEU A 75 12.13 -11.68 -4.64
CA LEU A 75 11.15 -12.16 -5.60
C LEU A 75 10.04 -11.12 -5.84
N MET A 76 9.48 -10.53 -4.77
CA MET A 76 8.47 -9.48 -4.90
C MET A 76 8.99 -8.28 -5.68
N HIS A 77 10.22 -7.83 -5.41
CA HIS A 77 10.81 -6.71 -6.13
C HIS A 77 10.98 -7.02 -7.62
N ASN A 78 11.46 -8.21 -7.96
CA ASN A 78 11.69 -8.61 -9.35
C ASN A 78 10.38 -8.69 -10.14
N GLU A 79 9.35 -9.35 -9.59
CA GLU A 79 8.06 -9.53 -10.27
C GLU A 79 7.24 -8.23 -10.37
N LEU A 80 7.33 -7.34 -9.37
CA LEU A 80 6.54 -6.10 -9.33
C LEU A 80 7.21 -4.90 -10.00
N ASN A 81 8.54 -4.88 -10.15
CA ASN A 81 9.24 -3.72 -10.73
C ASN A 81 8.82 -3.40 -12.16
N GLY A 82 8.49 -4.41 -12.96
CA GLY A 82 8.10 -4.24 -14.36
C GLY A 82 6.63 -3.86 -14.56
N THR A 83 5.78 -4.11 -13.56
CA THR A 83 4.32 -3.96 -13.69
C THR A 83 3.80 -2.66 -13.07
N LEU A 84 4.48 -2.11 -12.06
CA LEU A 84 4.08 -0.85 -11.43
C LEU A 84 4.58 0.36 -12.22
N HIS A 85 3.75 1.40 -12.29
CA HIS A 85 4.17 2.68 -12.85
C HIS A 85 5.33 3.28 -12.04
N LYS A 86 6.34 3.77 -12.76
CA LYS A 86 7.44 4.51 -12.15
C LYS A 86 6.89 5.70 -11.38
N ARG A 87 7.50 5.96 -10.22
CA ARG A 87 7.17 7.10 -9.38
C ARG A 87 7.43 8.40 -10.14
N ASP A 88 6.36 9.14 -10.41
CA ASP A 88 6.45 10.45 -11.07
C ASP A 88 6.88 11.52 -10.05
N LYS A 89 8.19 11.59 -9.82
CA LYS A 89 8.81 12.59 -8.94
C LYS A 89 8.46 14.03 -9.35
N ALA A 90 8.19 14.29 -10.63
CA ALA A 90 7.82 15.62 -11.09
C ALA A 90 6.39 15.98 -10.65
N LYS A 91 5.43 15.05 -10.81
CA LYS A 91 4.07 15.22 -10.29
C LYS A 91 4.07 15.38 -8.78
N GLU A 92 4.82 14.57 -8.05
CA GLU A 92 4.92 14.68 -6.59
C GLU A 92 5.50 16.02 -6.15
N ARG A 93 6.62 16.47 -6.73
CA ARG A 93 7.20 17.79 -6.44
C ARG A 93 6.25 18.93 -6.80
N ARG A 94 5.45 18.81 -7.87
CA ARG A 94 4.41 19.80 -8.22
C ARG A 94 3.30 19.84 -7.16
N ILE A 95 2.84 18.68 -6.71
CA ILE A 95 1.85 18.56 -5.64
C ILE A 95 2.42 19.18 -4.36
N GLU A 96 3.62 18.80 -3.95
CA GLU A 96 4.29 19.32 -2.75
C GLU A 96 4.48 20.84 -2.80
N LYS A 97 4.97 21.39 -3.93
CA LYS A 97 5.06 22.84 -4.14
C LYS A 97 3.70 23.53 -4.05
N ALA A 98 2.66 22.94 -4.63
CA ALA A 98 1.30 23.48 -4.53
C ALA A 98 0.76 23.44 -3.10
N HIS A 99 1.06 22.39 -2.33
CA HIS A 99 0.74 22.29 -0.91
C HIS A 99 1.48 23.35 -0.09
N ALA A 100 2.78 23.50 -0.28
CA ALA A 100 3.59 24.53 0.39
C ALA A 100 3.08 25.95 0.07
N ALA A 101 2.76 26.22 -1.20
CA ALA A 101 2.19 27.51 -1.61
C ALA A 101 0.80 27.75 -1.01
N ALA A 102 -0.05 26.71 -0.91
CA ALA A 102 -1.37 26.82 -0.28
C ALA A 102 -1.27 27.08 1.23
N ILE A 103 -0.34 26.43 1.93
CA ILE A 103 -0.07 26.66 3.35
C ILE A 103 0.47 28.08 3.56
N LYS A 104 1.42 28.52 2.73
CA LYS A 104 1.97 29.88 2.78
C LYS A 104 0.88 30.93 2.60
N ARG A 105 0.05 30.82 1.55
CA ARG A 105 -1.10 31.71 1.33
C ARG A 105 -2.08 31.71 2.49
N PHE A 106 -2.36 30.54 3.08
CA PHE A 106 -3.23 30.45 4.25
C PHE A 106 -2.66 31.18 5.47
N LYS A 107 -1.36 31.02 5.75
CA LYS A 107 -0.67 31.73 6.84
C LYS A 107 -0.67 33.25 6.60
N GLU A 108 -0.30 33.70 5.40
CA GLU A 108 -0.26 35.12 5.01
C GLU A 108 -1.65 35.78 5.07
N SER A 109 -2.71 35.04 4.73
CA SER A 109 -4.09 35.49 4.86
C SER A 109 -4.62 35.50 6.31
N GLY A 110 -3.77 35.26 7.32
CA GLY A 110 -4.17 35.21 8.73
C GLY A 110 -5.16 34.08 9.03
N GLY A 111 -5.08 32.96 8.29
CA GLY A 111 -6.01 31.85 8.40
C GLY A 111 -7.38 32.08 7.76
N LYS A 112 -7.56 33.16 6.99
CA LYS A 112 -8.82 33.46 6.30
C LYS A 112 -8.82 32.86 4.90
N LEU A 113 -9.76 31.95 4.63
CA LEU A 113 -9.99 31.45 3.26
C LEU A 113 -10.46 32.56 2.32
N PRO A 114 -10.13 32.49 1.01
CA PRO A 114 -10.59 33.44 0.01
C PRO A 114 -12.11 33.64 0.13
N SER A 115 -12.52 34.89 0.33
CA SER A 115 -13.86 35.28 0.75
C SER A 115 -14.94 35.15 -0.33
N GLY A 116 -14.61 34.71 -1.55
CA GLY A 116 -15.50 34.73 -2.72
C GLY A 116 -16.49 33.56 -2.87
N SER A 117 -16.60 32.62 -1.92
CA SER A 117 -17.58 31.51 -2.03
C SER A 117 -18.88 31.82 -1.28
N SER A 118 -20.03 31.58 -1.93
CA SER A 118 -21.35 31.82 -1.36
C SER A 118 -21.53 31.11 0.00
N LYS A 119 -22.18 31.79 0.96
CA LYS A 119 -22.37 31.28 2.33
C LYS A 119 -23.28 30.04 2.41
N ARG A 120 -23.99 29.70 1.33
CA ARG A 120 -25.01 28.63 1.27
C ARG A 120 -24.74 27.68 0.09
N GLY A 121 -25.41 26.53 0.10
CA GLY A 121 -25.37 25.58 -1.02
C GLY A 121 -23.96 25.10 -1.37
N ALA A 122 -23.67 25.01 -2.68
CA ALA A 122 -22.40 24.50 -3.20
C ALA A 122 -21.19 25.31 -2.73
N GLY A 123 -21.32 26.64 -2.56
CA GLY A 123 -20.26 27.51 -2.07
C GLY A 123 -19.84 27.17 -0.64
N ARG A 124 -20.83 26.96 0.24
CA ARG A 124 -20.58 26.51 1.62
C ARG A 124 -19.82 25.19 1.65
N ARG A 125 -20.26 24.19 0.87
CA ARG A 125 -19.62 22.86 0.81
C ARG A 125 -18.16 22.94 0.35
N LYS A 126 -17.87 23.76 -0.66
CA LYS A 126 -16.50 23.99 -1.14
C LYS A 126 -15.64 24.64 -0.04
N ARG A 127 -16.20 25.62 0.69
CA ARG A 127 -15.52 26.27 1.82
C ARG A 127 -15.20 25.30 2.95
N THR A 128 -16.17 24.48 3.39
CA THR A 128 -15.95 23.51 4.48
C THR A 128 -14.89 22.49 4.11
N ARG A 129 -14.89 22.00 2.86
CA ARG A 129 -13.85 21.10 2.33
C ARG A 129 -12.48 21.75 2.32
N ALA A 130 -12.39 23.02 1.93
CA ALA A 130 -11.13 23.77 1.95
C ALA A 130 -10.59 23.95 3.39
N ILE A 131 -11.45 24.30 4.36
CA ILE A 131 -11.06 24.39 5.79
C ILE A 131 -10.55 23.04 6.28
N GLY A 132 -11.30 21.96 6.04
CA GLY A 132 -10.92 20.62 6.47
C GLY A 132 -9.58 20.17 5.87
N ARG A 133 -9.35 20.47 4.58
CA ARG A 133 -8.08 20.17 3.91
C ARG A 133 -6.91 20.93 4.54
N ILE A 134 -7.06 22.23 4.78
CA ILE A 134 -6.00 23.04 5.38
C ILE A 134 -5.69 22.59 6.81
N ARG A 135 -6.72 22.31 7.62
CA ARG A 135 -6.55 21.83 8.99
C ARG A 135 -5.82 20.49 9.04
N ARG A 136 -6.14 19.58 8.12
CA ARG A 136 -5.46 18.28 7.99
C ARG A 136 -3.99 18.44 7.61
N LEU A 137 -3.71 19.27 6.61
CA LEU A 137 -2.35 19.55 6.15
C LEU A 137 -1.49 20.24 7.22
N GLY A 138 -2.08 21.14 8.01
CA GLY A 138 -1.40 21.75 9.15
C GLY A 138 -1.09 20.74 10.26
N ALA A 139 -2.02 19.84 10.55
CA ALA A 139 -1.80 18.77 11.54
C ALA A 139 -0.76 17.74 11.09
N GLU A 140 -0.69 17.43 9.80
CA GLU A 140 0.32 16.54 9.23
C GLU A 140 1.72 17.17 9.27
N SER A 141 1.84 18.47 8.93
CA SER A 141 3.10 19.22 9.02
C SER A 141 3.59 19.45 10.46
N ALA A 142 2.72 19.35 11.47
CA ALA A 142 3.11 19.46 12.88
C ALA A 142 3.55 18.12 13.50
N ARG A 143 3.36 17.00 12.78
CA ARG A 143 3.76 15.64 13.21
C ARG A 143 5.00 15.11 12.50
N SER A 144 5.40 15.73 11.39
CA SER A 144 6.67 15.47 10.69
C SER A 144 7.77 16.33 11.27
#